data_AF-A0AA88WNP0-F1
#
_entry.id   AF-A0AA88WNP0-F1
#
_cell.length_a   1.000
_cell.length_b   1.000
_cell.length_c   1.000
_cell.angle_alpha   90.00
_cell.angle_beta   90.00
_cell.angle_gamma   90.00
#
_symmetry.space_group_name_H-M   'P 1'
#
loop_
_entity.id
_entity.type
_entity.pdbx_description
1 polymer ?
#
loop_
_entity_poly.entity_id
_entity_poly.type
_entity_poly.pdbx_seq_one_letter_code
_entity_poly.pdbx_strand_id
1 'polypeptide(L)'
;MLVEGSPPLSIPLSTSMLGYLDEQFIQLEDLQDDANPNFVEEIVTLFYSDSARLIRNIESALENDALDFAKLDRFMHQFKGSTSR
;
A
#
# COMPACT_ATOMS: atom_id res chain seq x y z
N MET A 1 -31.73 -16.77 8.96
CA MET A 1 -30.95 -15.95 8.03
C MET A 1 -29.83 -15.34 8.85
N LEU A 2 -28.74 -16.07 9.00
CA LEU A 2 -27.55 -15.56 9.69
C LEU A 2 -26.77 -14.75 8.66
N VAL A 3 -26.58 -13.47 8.93
CA VAL A 3 -25.67 -12.61 8.18
C VAL A 3 -24.28 -13.08 8.59
N GLU A 4 -23.68 -13.94 7.78
CA GLU A 4 -22.25 -14.27 7.87
C GLU A 4 -21.50 -12.94 7.71
N GLY A 5 -20.85 -12.50 8.80
CA GLY A 5 -19.91 -11.39 8.73
C GLY A 5 -18.84 -11.74 7.70
N SER A 6 -18.52 -10.80 6.81
CA SER A 6 -17.47 -10.97 5.82
C SER A 6 -16.21 -11.53 6.50
N PRO A 7 -15.61 -12.63 6.00
CA PRO A 7 -14.37 -13.13 6.56
C PRO A 7 -13.30 -12.04 6.45
N PRO A 8 -12.38 -11.93 7.44
CA PRO A 8 -11.24 -11.04 7.31
C PRO A 8 -10.49 -11.38 6.01
N LEU A 9 -10.05 -10.36 5.28
CA LEU A 9 -9.30 -10.48 4.03
C LEU A 9 -8.01 -11.28 4.28
N SER A 10 -8.10 -12.61 4.21
CA SER A 10 -6.95 -13.49 4.27
C SER A 10 -6.23 -13.36 2.94
N ILE A 11 -5.09 -12.67 2.94
CA ILE A 11 -4.27 -12.50 1.74
C ILE A 11 -3.82 -13.91 1.30
N PRO A 12 -4.15 -14.36 0.07
CA PRO A 12 -3.83 -15.72 -0.32
C PRO A 12 -2.32 -15.92 -0.37
N LEU A 13 -1.82 -17.05 0.15
CA LEU A 13 -0.39 -17.46 0.11
C LEU A 13 0.20 -17.45 -1.32
N SER A 14 -0.64 -17.49 -2.35
CA SER A 14 -0.26 -17.29 -3.76
C SER A 14 0.42 -15.93 -3.99
N THR A 15 0.02 -14.88 -3.28
CA THR A 15 0.51 -13.50 -3.48
C THR A 15 1.97 -13.35 -3.05
N SER A 16 2.39 -14.02 -1.96
CA SER A 16 3.79 -14.06 -1.53
C SER A 16 4.66 -14.94 -2.44
N MET A 17 4.15 -16.09 -2.90
CA MET A 17 4.88 -16.96 -3.84
C MET A 17 5.12 -16.33 -5.22
N LEU A 18 4.26 -15.40 -5.65
CA LEU A 18 4.45 -14.63 -6.88
C LEU A 18 5.43 -13.46 -6.72
N GLY A 19 5.95 -13.22 -5.51
CA GLY A 19 6.93 -12.17 -5.21
C GLY A 19 6.34 -10.77 -5.06
N TYR A 20 5.03 -10.64 -4.87
CA TYR A 20 4.38 -9.34 -4.63
C TYR A 20 4.53 -8.84 -3.19
N LEU A 21 4.80 -9.75 -2.25
CA LEU A 21 4.94 -9.47 -0.82
C LEU A 21 6.29 -10.00 -0.35
N ASP A 22 6.94 -9.23 0.52
CA ASP A 22 8.24 -9.59 1.12
C ASP A 22 8.10 -9.89 2.62
N GLU A 23 9.23 -10.09 3.29
CA GLU A 23 9.29 -10.38 4.73
C GLU A 23 8.71 -9.26 5.62
N GLN A 24 8.55 -8.04 5.11
CA GLN A 24 7.97 -6.94 5.87
C GLN A 24 6.45 -7.09 5.98
N PHE A 25 5.79 -7.66 4.98
CA PHE A 25 4.37 -7.97 5.05
C PHE A 25 4.07 -9.01 6.14
N ILE A 26 4.94 -10.01 6.31
CA ILE A 26 4.83 -11.01 7.37
C ILE A 26 4.91 -10.34 8.75
N GLN A 27 5.78 -9.34 8.92
CA GLN A 27 5.88 -8.57 10.17
C GLN A 27 4.59 -7.76 10.46
N LEU A 28 3.90 -7.28 9.43
CA LEU A 28 2.60 -6.62 9.61
C LEU A 28 1.52 -7.61 10.06
N GLU A 29 1.52 -8.84 9.53
CA GLU A 29 0.61 -9.90 9.96
C GLU A 29 0.88 -10.30 11.43
N ASP A 30 2.14 -10.41 11.84
CA ASP A 30 2.52 -10.72 13.23
C ASP A 30 2.09 -9.64 14.25
N LEU A 31 1.88 -8.40 13.80
CA LEU A 31 1.38 -7.29 14.62
C LEU A 31 -0.14 -7.27 14.77
N GLN A 32 -0.86 -8.07 13.98
CA GLN A 32 -2.31 -8.20 14.09
C GLN A 32 -2.67 -9.23 15.17
N ASP A 33 -3.52 -8.83 16.11
CA ASP A 33 -3.98 -9.68 17.20
C ASP A 33 -5.50 -9.52 17.46
N ASP A 34 -6.03 -10.26 18.43
CA ASP A 34 -7.45 -10.19 18.80
C ASP A 34 -7.88 -8.82 19.33
N ALA A 35 -6.94 -7.98 19.77
CA ALA A 35 -7.22 -6.62 20.26
C ALA A 35 -7.26 -5.59 19.12
N ASN A 36 -6.56 -5.85 18.00
CA ASN A 36 -6.59 -5.03 16.78
C ASN A 36 -6.73 -5.89 15.51
N PRO A 37 -7.89 -6.52 15.29
CA PRO A 37 -8.07 -7.52 14.23
C PRO A 37 -8.03 -6.96 12.80
N ASN A 38 -8.11 -5.63 12.64
CA ASN A 38 -8.14 -4.97 11.32
C ASN A 38 -6.81 -4.26 10.98
N PHE A 39 -5.76 -4.46 11.79
CA PHE A 39 -4.50 -3.73 11.62
C PHE A 39 -3.94 -3.81 10.19
N VAL A 40 -3.83 -5.02 9.63
CA VAL A 40 -3.28 -5.20 8.27
C VAL A 40 -4.16 -4.51 7.24
N GLU A 41 -5.49 -4.60 7.37
CA GLU A 41 -6.43 -3.94 6.46
C GLU A 41 -6.27 -2.41 6.51
N GLU A 42 -6.12 -1.83 7.70
CA GLU A 42 -5.91 -0.38 7.86
C GLU A 42 -4.60 0.08 7.22
N ILE A 43 -3.50 -0.66 7.41
CA ILE A 43 -2.20 -0.36 6.81
C ILE A 43 -2.27 -0.46 5.28
N VAL A 44 -2.86 -1.54 4.75
CA VAL A 44 -3.01 -1.75 3.31
C VAL A 44 -3.90 -0.66 2.70
N THR A 45 -4.98 -0.27 3.38
CA THR A 45 -5.86 0.82 2.94
C THR A 45 -5.14 2.16 2.91
N LEU A 46 -4.35 2.47 3.93
CA LEU A 46 -3.53 3.68 3.97
C LEU A 46 -2.51 3.68 2.84
N PHE A 47 -1.83 2.55 2.61
CA PHE A 47 -0.87 2.37 1.53
C PHE A 47 -1.49 2.65 0.15
N TYR A 48 -2.67 2.09 -0.15
CA TYR A 48 -3.33 2.33 -1.44
C TYR A 48 -3.79 3.78 -1.60
N SER A 49 -4.32 4.40 -0.54
CA SER A 49 -4.72 5.81 -0.54
C SER A 49 -3.54 6.73 -0.84
N ASP A 50 -2.42 6.51 -0.14
CA ASP A 50 -1.20 7.30 -0.33
C ASP A 50 -0.59 7.07 -1.72
N SER A 51 -0.57 5.81 -2.19
CA SER A 51 -0.09 5.45 -3.52
C SER A 51 -0.90 6.15 -4.63
N ALA A 52 -2.23 6.15 -4.54
CA ALA A 52 -3.08 6.83 -5.51
C ALA A 52 -2.83 8.35 -5.53
N ARG A 53 -2.59 8.98 -4.37
CA ARG A 53 -2.23 10.40 -4.30
C ARG A 53 -0.87 10.67 -4.95
N LEU A 54 0.12 9.83 -4.70
CA LEU A 54 1.48 9.99 -5.23
C LEU A 54 1.52 9.78 -6.74
N ILE A 55 0.83 8.77 -7.26
CA ILE A 55 0.71 8.54 -8.71
C ILE A 55 0.09 9.76 -9.39
N ARG A 56 -1.01 10.30 -8.88
CA ARG A 56 -1.63 11.53 -9.43
C ARG A 56 -0.68 12.73 -9.42
N ASN A 57 0.12 12.87 -8.36
CA ASN A 57 1.13 13.94 -8.29
C ASN A 57 2.24 13.77 -9.33
N ILE A 58 2.66 12.53 -9.61
CA ILE A 58 3.62 12.19 -10.65
C ILE A 58 3.03 12.50 -12.04
N GLU A 59 1.80 12.03 -12.31
CA GLU A 59 1.09 12.31 -13.57
C GLU A 59 0.97 13.82 -13.83
N SER A 60 0.50 14.58 -12.83
CA SER A 60 0.38 16.04 -12.93
C SER A 60 1.73 16.75 -13.12
N ALA A 61 2.82 16.22 -12.54
CA ALA A 61 4.16 16.77 -12.77
C ALA A 61 4.68 16.48 -14.19
N LEU A 62 4.29 15.35 -14.78
CA LEU A 62 4.65 14.95 -16.14
C LEU A 62 3.85 15.70 -17.22
N GLU A 63 2.60 16.07 -16.93
CA GLU A 63 1.73 16.84 -17.82
C GLU A 63 2.12 18.33 -17.92
N ASN A 64 3.06 18.80 -17.08
CA ASN A 64 3.47 20.20 -17.09
C ASN A 64 4.43 20.49 -18.26
N ASP A 65 4.08 21.47 -19.10
CA ASP A 65 4.89 21.93 -20.25
C ASP A 65 6.33 22.32 -19.87
N ALA A 66 6.56 22.73 -18.61
CA ALA A 66 7.87 22.94 -18.02
C ALA A 66 8.12 21.89 -16.92
N LEU A 67 8.53 20.68 -17.34
CA LEU A 67 8.89 19.57 -16.46
C LEU A 67 9.87 19.98 -15.35
N ASP A 68 9.38 20.00 -14.11
CA ASP A 68 10.20 20.19 -12.91
C ASP A 68 10.72 18.82 -12.42
N PHE A 69 11.91 18.45 -12.91
CA PHE A 69 12.55 17.18 -12.55
C PHE A 69 12.84 17.05 -11.04
N ALA A 70 13.09 18.15 -10.33
CA ALA A 70 13.35 18.12 -8.89
C ALA A 70 12.05 17.85 -8.10
N LYS A 71 10.91 18.30 -8.59
CA LYS A 71 9.60 17.95 -8.04
C LYS A 71 9.22 16.50 -8.37
N LEU A 72 9.46 16.06 -9.61
CA LEU A 72 9.22 14.67 -10.02
C LEU A 72 10.04 13.68 -9.20
N ASP A 73 11.34 13.91 -9.04
CA ASP A 73 12.25 13.07 -8.25
C ASP A 73 11.77 12.92 -6.81
N ARG A 74 11.32 14.01 -6.18
CA ARG A 74 10.73 13.98 -4.83
C ARG A 74 9.49 13.09 -4.74
N PHE A 75 8.58 13.16 -5.71
CA PHE A 75 7.40 12.31 -5.73
C PHE A 75 7.75 10.84 -5.96
N MET A 76 8.70 10.54 -6.86
CA MET A 76 9.17 9.18 -7.09
C MET A 76 9.87 8.60 -5.87
N HIS A 77 10.69 9.41 -5.18
CA HIS A 77 11.35 9.00 -3.94
C HIS A 77 10.34 8.70 -2.84
N GLN A 78 9.32 9.55 -2.67
CA GLN A 78 8.26 9.32 -1.70
C GLN A 78 7.45 8.07 -2.02
N PHE A 79 7.11 7.86 -3.30
CA PHE A 79 6.39 6.67 -3.75
C PHE A 79 7.19 5.39 -3.48
N LYS A 80 8.47 5.36 -3.88
CA LYS A 80 9.37 4.24 -3.56
C LYS A 80 9.48 4.00 -2.05
N GLY A 81 9.54 5.07 -1.26
CA GLY A 81 9.57 4.99 0.19
C GLY A 81 8.30 4.36 0.76
N SER A 82 7.13 4.69 0.22
CA SER A 82 5.86 4.10 0.68
C SER A 82 5.71 2.64 0.33
N THR A 83 6.32 2.14 -0.75
CA THR A 83 6.26 0.72 -1.15
C THR A 83 7.25 -0.18 -0.40
N SER A 84 8.21 0.40 0.31
CA SER A 84 9.26 -0.33 1.03
C SER A 84 9.05 -0.32 2.54
N ARG A 85 7.96 0.29 3.02
CA ARG A 85 7.61 0.47 4.43
C ARG A 85 6.59 -0.55 4.88
#